data_AF-A0A5C1H8C8-F1
#
_entry.id   AF-A0A5C1H8C8-F1
#
_cell.length_a   1.000
_cell.length_b   1.000
_cell.length_c   1.000
_cell.angle_alpha   90.00
_cell.angle_beta   90.00
_cell.angle_gamma   90.00
#
_symmetry.space_group_name_H-M   'P 1'
#
loop_
_entity.id
_entity.type
_entity.pdbx_description
1 polymer ?
#
loop_
_entity_poly.entity_id
_entity_poly.type
_entity_poly.pdbx_seq_one_letter_code
_entity_poly.pdbx_strand_id
1 'polypeptide(L)' 'MIKELFPNLINFEIKKIKYINNIDNKISLLLYLQTSLDKCFIKNILEYFLNKKIISINIKKKFNYKIIYIKFNFLINEI' A
#
# COMPACT_ATOMS: atom_id res chain seq x y z
N MET A 1 2.62 7.59 19.09
CA MET A 1 2.26 6.17 18.87
C MET A 1 2.74 5.56 17.55
N ILE A 2 2.17 5.84 16.36
CA ILE A 2 2.63 5.15 15.11
C ILE A 2 4.11 5.45 14.76
N LYS A 3 4.55 6.72 14.95
CA LYS A 3 5.95 7.13 14.74
C LYS A 3 6.94 6.49 15.72
N GLU A 4 6.50 6.06 16.91
CA GLU A 4 7.35 5.41 17.91
C GLU A 4 7.53 3.92 17.61
N LEU A 5 6.49 3.26 17.09
CA LEU A 5 6.54 1.84 16.72
C LEU A 5 7.34 1.59 15.43
N PHE A 6 7.41 2.58 14.54
CA PHE A 6 8.14 2.46 13.28
C PHE A 6 8.84 3.78 12.93
N PRO A 7 10.01 4.08 13.52
CA PRO A 7 10.77 5.30 13.19
C PRO A 7 11.13 5.38 11.69
N ASN A 8 11.21 4.23 10.99
CA ASN A 8 11.45 4.18 9.55
C ASN A 8 10.26 4.64 8.68
N LEU A 9 9.07 4.89 9.26
CA LEU A 9 7.93 5.51 8.55
C LEU A 9 8.19 6.96 8.17
N ILE A 10 9.22 7.62 8.73
CA ILE A 10 9.63 8.98 8.35
C ILE A 10 9.90 9.07 6.84
N ASN A 11 10.33 7.98 6.21
CA ASN A 11 10.55 7.87 4.77
C ASN A 11 9.45 7.08 4.04
N PHE A 12 8.20 7.11 4.53
CA PHE A 12 7.05 6.49 3.87
C PHE A 12 6.06 7.57 3.41
N GLU A 13 6.39 8.23 2.31
CA GLU A 13 5.54 9.26 1.71
C GLU A 13 4.80 8.70 0.50
N ILE A 14 3.46 8.77 0.55
CA ILE A 14 2.60 8.44 -0.60
C ILE A 14 2.47 9.67 -1.49
N LYS A 15 3.22 9.72 -2.58
CA LYS A 15 3.16 10.84 -3.53
C LYS A 15 1.85 10.89 -4.31
N LYS A 16 1.34 9.72 -4.67
CA LYS A 16 0.13 9.60 -5.48
C LYS A 16 -0.53 8.25 -5.29
N ILE A 17 -1.87 8.26 -5.26
CA ILE A 17 -2.72 7.08 -5.32
C ILE A 17 -3.57 7.20 -6.57
N LYS A 18 -3.65 6.11 -7.36
CA LYS A 18 -4.54 6.01 -8.52
C LYS A 18 -5.34 4.73 -8.40
N TYR A 19 -6.66 4.85 -8.46
CA TYR A 19 -7.55 3.71 -8.58
C TYR A 19 -7.45 3.10 -9.99
N ILE A 20 -7.32 1.78 -10.08
CA ILE A 20 -7.25 1.06 -11.36
C ILE A 20 -8.63 0.49 -11.71
N ASN A 21 -9.16 -0.41 -10.88
CA ASN A 21 -10.44 -1.08 -11.10
C ASN A 21 -10.99 -1.75 -9.82
N ASN A 22 -12.26 -2.14 -9.89
CA ASN A 22 -12.91 -3.06 -8.94
C ASN A 22 -13.59 -4.16 -9.74
N ILE A 23 -13.08 -5.38 -9.63
CA ILE A 23 -13.60 -6.57 -10.32
C ILE A 23 -13.68 -7.68 -9.27
N ASP A 24 -14.80 -8.39 -9.20
CA ASP A 24 -15.05 -9.50 -8.26
C ASP A 24 -14.80 -9.13 -6.80
N ASN A 25 -15.33 -7.97 -6.37
CA ASN A 25 -15.11 -7.41 -5.02
C ASN A 25 -13.63 -7.27 -4.65
N LYS A 26 -12.76 -7.05 -5.65
CA LYS A 26 -11.34 -6.79 -5.43
C LYS A 26 -10.98 -5.45 -6.02
N ILE A 27 -10.49 -4.55 -5.17
CA ILE A 27 -9.97 -3.25 -5.59
C ILE A 27 -8.51 -3.40 -5.97
N SER A 28 -8.15 -2.82 -7.11
CA SER A 28 -6.75 -2.65 -7.53
C SER A 28 -6.34 -1.19 -7.42
N LEU A 29 -5.27 -0.91 -6.67
CA LEU A 29 -4.71 0.44 -6.54
C LEU A 29 -3.27 0.49 -7.04
N LEU A 30 -2.91 1.65 -7.57
CA LEU A 30 -1.56 2.03 -7.91
C LEU A 30 -1.08 3.13 -6.96
N LEU A 31 0.02 2.88 -6.26
CA LEU A 31 0.65 3.83 -5.34
C LEU A 31 2.04 4.20 -5.83
N TYR A 32 2.40 5.47 -5.63
CA TYR A 32 3.75 5.98 -5.88
C TYR A 32 4.36 6.34 -4.53
N LEU A 33 5.29 5.53 -4.05
CA LEU A 33 5.92 5.71 -2.75
C LEU A 33 7.38 6.12 -2.91
N GLN A 34 7.80 7.18 -2.20
CA GLN A 34 9.22 7.46 -2.01
C GLN A 34 9.67 6.80 -0.72
N THR A 35 10.19 5.57 -0.82
CA THR A 35 10.61 4.80 0.35
C THR A 35 11.74 3.82 0.03
N SER A 36 12.64 3.61 0.99
CA SER A 36 13.67 2.58 0.95
C SER A 36 13.16 1.21 1.42
N LEU A 37 12.02 1.15 2.12
CA LEU A 37 11.51 -0.04 2.80
C LEU A 37 11.29 -1.26 1.90
N ASP A 38 11.52 -2.46 2.43
CA ASP A 38 11.32 -3.70 1.70
C ASP A 38 9.85 -4.04 1.46
N LYS A 39 9.61 -4.97 0.53
CA LYS A 39 8.26 -5.40 0.12
C LYS A 39 7.39 -5.86 1.30
N CYS A 40 7.97 -6.59 2.25
CA CYS A 40 7.25 -7.09 3.43
C CYS A 40 6.77 -5.95 4.32
N PHE A 41 7.66 -4.99 4.64
CA PHE A 41 7.32 -3.82 5.42
C PHE A 41 6.26 -2.96 4.73
N ILE A 42 6.41 -2.70 3.43
CA ILE A 42 5.43 -1.94 2.65
C ILE A 42 4.06 -2.63 2.72
N LYS A 43 4.02 -3.97 2.58
CA LYS A 43 2.77 -4.73 2.68
C LYS A 43 2.11 -4.53 4.06
N ASN A 44 2.84 -4.76 5.14
CA ASN A 44 2.30 -4.65 6.50
C ASN A 44 1.79 -3.23 6.80
N ILE A 45 2.53 -2.22 6.36
CA ILE A 45 2.13 -0.81 6.51
C ILE A 45 0.84 -0.53 5.74
N LEU A 46 0.74 -0.98 4.48
CA LEU A 46 -0.46 -0.77 3.68
C LEU A 46 -1.66 -1.55 4.23
N GLU A 47 -1.47 -2.77 4.75
CA GLU A 47 -2.54 -3.53 5.41
C GLU A 47 -3.03 -2.82 6.68
N TYR A 48 -2.12 -2.27 7.48
CA TYR A 48 -2.44 -1.47 8.66
C TYR A 48 -3.23 -0.20 8.29
N PHE A 49 -2.75 0.59 7.31
CA PHE A 49 -3.41 1.83 6.90
C PHE A 49 -4.76 1.62 6.23
N LEU A 50 -4.90 0.56 5.43
CA LEU A 50 -6.15 0.26 4.75
C LEU A 50 -7.13 -0.47 5.66
N ASN A 51 -6.68 -1.01 6.80
CA ASN A 51 -7.43 -1.95 7.61
C ASN A 51 -8.01 -3.12 6.78
N LYS A 52 -7.25 -3.57 5.76
CA LYS A 52 -7.65 -4.65 4.84
C LYS A 52 -6.43 -5.52 4.52
N LYS A 53 -6.66 -6.83 4.40
CA LYS A 53 -5.63 -7.80 4.01
C LYS A 53 -5.34 -7.70 2.50
N ILE A 54 -4.07 -7.53 2.14
CA ILE A 54 -3.62 -7.43 0.75
C ILE A 54 -3.43 -8.84 0.19
N ILE A 55 -4.15 -9.12 -0.91
CA ILE A 55 -4.11 -10.40 -1.62
C ILE A 55 -2.83 -10.49 -2.45
N SER A 56 -2.53 -9.43 -3.19
CA SER A 56 -1.32 -9.36 -3.99
C SER A 56 -0.72 -7.97 -3.96
N ILE A 57 0.62 -7.95 -3.94
CA ILE A 57 1.42 -6.74 -4.00
C ILE A 57 2.57 -6.95 -4.99
N ASN A 58 2.63 -6.08 -5.99
CA ASN A 58 3.71 -6.02 -6.96
C ASN A 58 4.40 -4.67 -6.87
N ILE A 59 5.73 -4.67 -6.81
CA ILE A 59 6.53 -3.47 -6.61
C ILE A 59 7.50 -3.34 -7.76
N LYS A 60 7.45 -2.21 -8.47
CA LYS A 60 8.42 -1.85 -9.51
C LYS A 60 9.23 -0.66 -9.01
N LYS A 61 10.56 -0.79 -8.99
CA LYS A 61 11.47 0.32 -8.68
C LYS A 61 11.60 1.21 -9.91
N LYS A 62 11.38 2.51 -9.77
CA LYS A 62 11.55 3.50 -10.83
C LYS A 62 12.27 4.72 -10.30
N PHE A 63 13.55 4.87 -10.66
CA PHE A 63 14.45 5.91 -10.17
C PHE A 63 14.29 6.13 -8.65
N ASN A 64 13.73 7.26 -8.25
CA ASN A 64 13.62 7.71 -6.86
C ASN A 64 12.32 7.28 -6.15
N TYR A 65 11.47 6.48 -6.79
CA TYR A 65 10.22 6.00 -6.20
C TYR A 65 9.95 4.52 -6.52
N LYS A 66 9.11 3.91 -5.70
CA LYS A 66 8.54 2.58 -5.90
C LYS A 66 7.11 2.75 -6.40
N ILE A 67 6.81 2.17 -7.55
CA ILE A 67 5.46 2.02 -8.06
C ILE A 67 4.91 0.71 -7.51
N ILE A 68 3.83 0.78 -6.75
CA ILE A 68 3.26 -0.36 -6.04
C ILE A 68 1.85 -0.60 -6.56
N TYR A 69 1.61 -1.81 -7.04
CA TYR A 69 0.30 -2.30 -7.42
C TYR A 69 -0.18 -3.21 -6.29
N ILE A 70 -1.32 -2.88 -5.69
CA ILE A 70 -1.96 -3.73 -4.69
C ILE A 70 -3.33 -4.18 -5.16
N LYS A 71 -3.73 -5.38 -4.73
CA LYS A 71 -5.08 -5.90 -4.84
C LYS A 71 -5.57 -6.39 -3.49
N PHE A 72 -6.76 -5.96 -3.07
CA PHE A 72 -7.37 -6.38 -1.81
C PHE A 72 -8.88 -6.53 -1.95
N ASN A 73 -9.50 -7.29 -1.05
CA ASN A 73 -10.94 -7.51 -1.07
C ASN A 73 -11.67 -6.26 -0.54
N PHE A 74 -12.68 -5.82 -1.30
CA PHE A 74 -13.66 -4.85 -0.87
C PHE A 74 -14.85 -5.61 -0.29
N LEU A 75 -14.89 -5.74 1.03
CA LEU A 75 -16.08 -6.23 1.73
C LEU A 75 -16.92 -5.01 2.12
N ILE A 76 -18.12 -4.91 1.56
CA ILE A 76 -19.19 -4.01 1.99
C ILE A 76 -19.74 -4.62 3.28
N ASN A 77 -19.10 -4.42 4.42
CA ASN A 77 -19.64 -4.87 5.72
C ASN A 77 -19.01 -4.07 6.87
N GLU A 78 -18.97 -2.74 6.77
CA GLU A 78 -18.76 -1.85 7.93
C GLU A 78 -19.62 -0.60 7.69
N ILE A 79 -20.89 -0.68 8.11
CA ILE A 79 -21.76 0.48 8.42
C ILE A 79 -21.40 0.94 9.83
#